data_AF-A0A9P3AKH5-F1
#
_entry.id   AF-A0A9P3AKH5-F1
#
_cell.length_a   1.000
_cell.length_b   1.000
_cell.length_c   1.000
_cell.angle_alpha   90.00
_cell.angle_beta   90.00
_cell.angle_gamma   90.00
#
_symmetry.space_group_name_H-M   'P 1'
#
loop_
_entity.id
_entity.type
_entity.pdbx_description
1 polymer ?
#
loop_
_entity_poly.entity_id
_entity_poly.type
_entity_poly.pdbx_seq_one_letter_code
_entity_poly.pdbx_strand_id
1 'polypeptide(L)'
;MLCTPLLFSAHAGAAGTASEQANVEVMIRQLNALEAVAQRSVDLPQDPAQRYHLDYPRLVSDIARIRQGLQDYLSPSRAQPRDPVDISGQYNVSGDHTP
;
A
#
# COMPACT_ATOMS: atom_id res chain seq x y z
N MET A 1 -47.82 -26.95 -20.32
CA MET A 1 -46.93 -26.31 -19.32
C MET A 1 -45.51 -26.64 -19.69
N LEU A 2 -44.72 -25.66 -20.16
CA LEU A 2 -43.27 -25.82 -20.28
C LEU A 2 -42.62 -24.87 -19.28
N CYS A 3 -41.92 -25.46 -18.32
CA CYS A 3 -41.13 -24.77 -17.31
C CYS A 3 -39.75 -24.50 -17.93
N THR A 4 -39.47 -23.25 -18.27
CA THR A 4 -38.14 -22.80 -18.69
C THR A 4 -37.27 -22.62 -17.44
N PRO A 5 -36.12 -23.30 -17.29
CA PRO A 5 -35.28 -23.09 -16.12
C PRO A 5 -34.56 -21.74 -16.25
N LEU A 6 -34.55 -21.00 -15.14
CA LEU A 6 -33.82 -19.75 -14.96
C LEU A 6 -32.31 -19.96 -15.17
N LEU A 7 -31.77 -19.28 -16.17
CA LEU A 7 -30.34 -19.14 -16.41
C LEU A 7 -29.69 -18.30 -15.29
N PHE A 8 -28.64 -18.87 -14.69
CA PHE A 8 -27.40 -18.20 -14.29
C PHE A 8 -27.49 -16.99 -13.33
N SER A 9 -27.63 -17.26 -12.04
CA SER A 9 -27.20 -16.32 -10.99
C SER A 9 -25.73 -16.57 -10.60
N ALA A 10 -24.80 -16.23 -11.49
CA ALA A 10 -23.35 -16.16 -11.19
C ALA A 10 -22.78 -14.73 -11.20
N HIS A 11 -23.60 -13.73 -11.55
CA HIS A 11 -23.13 -12.35 -11.80
C HIS A 11 -22.85 -11.52 -10.54
N ALA A 12 -23.34 -11.93 -9.35
CA ALA A 12 -23.14 -11.15 -8.13
C ALA A 12 -21.70 -11.25 -7.58
N GLY A 13 -21.05 -12.41 -7.69
CA GLY A 13 -19.68 -12.61 -7.19
C GLY A 13 -18.59 -11.97 -8.06
N ALA A 14 -18.78 -11.97 -9.38
CA ALA A 14 -17.84 -11.35 -10.32
C ALA A 14 -17.86 -9.81 -10.23
N ALA A 15 -19.02 -9.20 -10.01
CA ALA A 15 -19.13 -7.74 -9.87
C ALA A 15 -18.49 -7.22 -8.56
N GLY A 16 -18.64 -7.97 -7.45
CA GLY A 16 -18.02 -7.61 -6.17
C GLY A 16 -16.50 -7.68 -6.21
N THR A 17 -15.95 -8.74 -6.80
CA THR A 17 -14.49 -8.91 -6.96
C THR A 17 -13.88 -7.91 -7.94
N ALA A 18 -14.57 -7.57 -9.03
CA ALA A 18 -14.13 -6.52 -9.95
C ALA A 18 -14.10 -5.12 -9.29
N SER A 19 -15.08 -4.82 -8.44
CA SER A 19 -15.11 -3.58 -7.64
C SER A 19 -13.95 -3.52 -6.63
N GLU A 20 -13.68 -4.63 -5.96
CA GLU A 20 -12.56 -4.74 -5.03
C GLU A 20 -11.21 -4.58 -5.72
N GLN A 21 -10.99 -5.24 -6.85
CA GLN A 21 -9.76 -5.07 -7.64
C GLN A 21 -9.55 -3.61 -8.05
N ALA A 22 -10.58 -2.96 -8.58
CA ALA A 22 -10.50 -1.55 -8.95
C ALA A 22 -10.15 -0.64 -7.76
N ASN A 23 -10.72 -0.90 -6.59
CA ASN A 23 -10.42 -0.16 -5.37
C ASN A 23 -8.96 -0.34 -4.93
N VAL A 24 -8.44 -1.58 -4.96
CA VAL A 24 -7.04 -1.86 -4.61
C VAL A 24 -6.08 -1.20 -5.60
N GLU A 25 -6.40 -1.18 -6.89
CA GLU A 25 -5.60 -0.45 -7.88
C GLU A 25 -5.58 1.07 -7.62
N VAL A 26 -6.70 1.66 -7.17
CA VAL A 26 -6.72 3.07 -6.74
C VAL A 26 -5.77 3.29 -5.56
N MET A 27 -5.81 2.42 -4.55
CA MET A 27 -4.92 2.50 -3.39
C MET A 27 -3.44 2.44 -3.80
N ILE A 28 -3.08 1.52 -4.70
CA ILE A 28 -1.70 1.41 -5.24
C ILE A 28 -1.27 2.71 -5.91
N ARG A 29 -2.14 3.33 -6.73
CA ARG A 29 -1.81 4.61 -7.39
C ARG A 29 -1.62 5.74 -6.38
N GLN A 30 -2.41 5.77 -5.31
CA GLN A 30 -2.26 6.75 -4.23
C GLN A 30 -0.95 6.56 -3.45
N LEU A 31 -0.58 5.30 -3.17
CA LEU A 31 0.71 4.97 -2.55
C LEU A 31 1.88 5.40 -3.43
N ASN A 32 1.82 5.18 -4.75
CA ASN A 32 2.85 5.68 -5.69
C ASN A 32 2.99 7.21 -5.64
N ALA A 33 1.87 7.93 -5.58
CA ALA A 33 1.89 9.39 -5.48
C ALA A 33 2.50 9.85 -4.16
N LEU A 34 2.18 9.18 -3.04
CA LEU A 34 2.75 9.47 -1.73
C LEU A 34 4.25 9.16 -1.67
N GLU A 35 4.67 8.02 -2.21
CA GLU A 35 6.09 7.62 -2.33
C GLU A 35 6.88 8.67 -3.11
N ALA A 36 6.35 9.17 -4.23
CA ALA A 36 6.99 10.21 -5.02
C ALA A 36 7.10 11.56 -4.27
N VAL A 37 6.12 11.91 -3.43
CA VAL A 37 6.20 13.10 -2.56
C VAL A 37 7.28 12.90 -1.50
N ALA A 38 7.26 11.76 -0.80
CA ALA A 38 8.23 11.44 0.25
C ALA A 38 9.66 11.40 -0.30
N GLN A 39 9.88 10.79 -1.47
CA GLN A 39 11.19 10.69 -2.10
C GLN A 39 11.76 12.07 -2.46
N ARG A 40 10.93 12.98 -3.00
CA ARG A 40 11.36 14.35 -3.27
C ARG A 40 11.76 15.10 -2.00
N SER A 41 11.15 14.78 -0.86
CA SER A 41 11.46 15.40 0.42
C SER A 41 12.75 14.88 1.06
N VAL A 42 13.25 13.69 0.68
CA VAL A 42 14.56 13.18 1.15
C VAL A 42 15.69 14.13 0.75
N ASP A 43 15.60 14.71 -0.45
CA ASP A 43 16.65 15.58 -1.01
C ASP A 43 16.51 17.05 -0.58
N LEU A 44 15.44 17.40 0.16
CA LEU A 44 15.23 18.77 0.62
C LEU A 44 16.12 19.09 1.84
N PRO A 45 16.72 20.29 1.90
CA PRO A 45 17.40 20.75 3.09
C PRO A 45 16.49 20.69 4.31
N GLN A 46 16.97 20.10 5.40
CA GLN A 46 16.27 20.08 6.67
C GLN A 46 16.48 21.42 7.38
N ASP A 47 15.43 21.95 8.00
CA ASP A 47 15.53 23.18 8.80
C ASP A 47 16.26 22.86 10.12
N PRO A 48 17.46 23.41 10.36
CA PRO A 48 18.23 23.14 11.58
C PRO A 48 17.53 23.63 12.86
N ALA A 49 16.53 24.51 12.76
CA ALA A 49 15.74 24.97 13.91
C ALA A 49 14.61 24.00 14.29
N GLN A 50 14.27 23.05 13.42
CA GLN A 50 13.16 22.14 13.64
C GLN A 50 13.63 20.95 14.49
N ARG A 51 12.93 20.69 15.61
CA ARG A 51 13.36 19.69 16.61
C ARG A 51 13.07 18.24 16.20
N TYR A 52 12.09 18.07 15.33
CA TYR A 52 11.55 16.79 14.89
C TYR A 52 11.31 16.86 13.40
N HIS A 53 11.81 15.87 12.67
CA HIS A 53 11.60 15.75 11.23
C HIS A 53 11.05 14.38 10.90
N LEU A 54 10.42 14.27 9.73
CA LEU A 54 9.91 13.01 9.24
C LEU A 54 11.07 12.17 8.69
N ASP A 55 11.16 10.92 9.13
CA ASP A 55 12.06 9.89 8.58
C ASP A 55 11.54 9.49 7.19
N TYR A 56 11.84 10.32 6.20
CA TYR A 56 11.44 10.08 4.82
C TYR A 56 11.98 8.75 4.27
N PRO A 57 13.26 8.36 4.48
CA PRO A 57 13.76 7.06 4.07
C PRO A 57 12.93 5.89 4.62
N ARG A 58 12.59 5.92 5.92
CA ARG A 58 11.77 4.88 6.54
C ARG A 58 10.34 4.88 6.01
N LEU A 59 9.74 6.05 5.84
CA LEU A 59 8.40 6.18 5.26
C LEU A 59 8.35 5.63 3.82
N VAL A 60 9.34 5.93 2.98
CA VAL A 60 9.43 5.40 1.60
C VAL A 60 9.48 3.88 1.61
N SER A 61 10.34 3.29 2.47
CA SER A 61 10.44 1.83 2.61
C SER A 61 9.10 1.19 3.01
N ASP A 62 8.39 1.79 3.96
CA ASP A 62 7.11 1.27 4.44
C ASP A 62 6.00 1.40 3.40
N ILE A 63 5.93 2.52 2.67
CA ILE A 63 5.00 2.69 1.55
C ILE A 63 5.24 1.62 0.48
N ALA A 64 6.50 1.39 0.12
CA ALA A 64 6.87 0.35 -0.84
C ALA A 64 6.42 -1.04 -0.37
N ARG A 65 6.56 -1.34 0.92
CA ARG A 65 6.12 -2.60 1.53
C ARG A 65 4.60 -2.78 1.47
N ILE A 66 3.84 -1.75 1.84
CA ILE A 66 2.37 -1.76 1.73
C ILE A 66 1.94 -1.97 0.28
N ARG A 67 2.58 -1.24 -0.65
CA ARG A 67 2.32 -1.37 -2.08
C ARG A 67 2.59 -2.79 -2.59
N GLN A 68 3.68 -3.43 -2.16
CA GLN A 68 3.95 -4.83 -2.49
C GLN A 68 2.86 -5.77 -1.95
N GLY A 69 2.42 -5.59 -0.70
CA GLY A 69 1.34 -6.40 -0.13
C GLY A 69 0.02 -6.31 -0.90
N LEU A 70 -0.34 -5.11 -1.38
CA LEU A 70 -1.53 -4.92 -2.23
C LEU A 70 -1.36 -5.52 -3.64
N GLN A 71 -0.14 -5.49 -4.20
CA GLN A 71 0.15 -6.15 -5.48
C GLN A 71 0.09 -7.68 -5.35
N ASP A 72 0.62 -8.23 -4.26
CA ASP A 72 0.52 -9.65 -3.93
C ASP A 72 -0.94 -10.07 -3.70
N TYR A 73 -1.77 -9.20 -3.11
CA TYR A 73 -3.20 -9.44 -2.98
C TYR A 73 -3.93 -9.55 -4.33
N LEU A 74 -3.58 -8.70 -5.30
CA LEU A 74 -4.15 -8.76 -6.65
C LEU A 74 -3.64 -9.97 -7.46
N SER A 75 -2.46 -10.50 -7.12
CA SER A 75 -1.81 -11.61 -7.81
C SER A 75 -1.29 -12.66 -6.81
N PRO A 76 -2.19 -13.34 -6.07
CA PRO A 76 -1.78 -14.23 -5.00
C PRO A 76 -0.93 -15.38 -5.54
N SER A 77 0.31 -15.47 -5.06
CA SER A 77 1.19 -16.60 -5.37
C SER A 77 0.70 -17.86 -4.65
N ARG A 78 0.82 -19.02 -5.31
CA ARG A 78 0.60 -20.33 -4.66
C ARG A 78 1.77 -20.77 -3.77
N ALA A 79 2.84 -20.00 -3.71
CA ALA A 79 3.94 -20.23 -2.79
C ALA A 79 3.51 -20.01 -1.33
N GLN A 80 4.21 -20.63 -0.38
CA GLN A 80 3.96 -20.45 1.05
C GLN A 80 4.02 -18.95 1.41
N PRO A 81 3.14 -18.45 2.31
CA PRO A 81 3.15 -17.05 2.72
C PRO A 81 4.56 -16.64 3.13
N ARG A 82 5.06 -15.55 2.54
CA ARG A 82 6.31 -14.95 3.00
C ARG A 82 6.11 -14.45 4.43
N ASP A 83 7.15 -14.53 5.25
CA ASP A 83 7.09 -13.96 6.59
C ASP A 83 6.59 -12.50 6.51
N PRO A 84 5.58 -12.14 7.33
CA PRO A 84 5.06 -10.78 7.31
C PRO A 84 6.19 -9.85 7.72
N VAL A 85 6.53 -8.93 6.84
CA VAL A 85 7.57 -7.96 7.17
C VAL A 85 6.94 -6.80 7.92
N ASP A 86 7.57 -6.43 9.03
CA ASP A 86 7.07 -5.38 9.91
C ASP A 86 7.07 -4.01 9.21
N ILE A 87 6.05 -3.21 9.52
CA ILE A 87 5.90 -1.82 9.07
C ILE A 87 6.13 -0.96 10.32
N SER A 88 6.99 0.04 10.22
CA SER A 88 7.20 0.95 11.34
C SER A 88 5.95 1.78 11.63
N GLY A 89 5.71 2.07 12.91
CA GLY A 89 4.81 3.16 13.32
C GLY A 89 5.54 4.44 13.73
N GLN A 90 6.87 4.43 13.70
CA GLN A 90 7.73 5.50 14.20
C GLN A 90 8.50 6.14 13.04
N TYR A 91 8.10 7.37 12.71
CA TYR A 91 8.69 8.17 11.64
C TYR A 91 9.29 9.48 12.13
N ASN A 92 9.42 9.67 13.44
CA ASN A 92 9.98 10.90 13.99
C ASN A 92 11.48 10.73 14.23
N VAL A 93 12.30 11.55 13.58
CA VAL A 93 13.72 11.69 13.87
C VAL A 93 13.90 12.92 14.77
N SER A 94 14.36 12.70 15.99
CA SER A 94 14.84 13.78 16.86
C SER A 94 16.25 14.18 16.41
N GLY A 95 16.53 15.48 16.30
CA GLY A 95 17.84 16.00 15.86
C GLY A 95 19.05 15.70 16.77
N ASP A 96 18.97 14.73 17.68
CA ASP A 96 20.01 14.43 18.68
C ASP A 96 20.14 12.92 19.01
N HIS A 97 19.93 12.03 18.05
CA HIS A 97 20.34 10.64 18.24
C HIS A 97 21.83 10.47 17.91
N THR A 98 22.67 10.85 18.88
CA THR A 98 24.02 10.27 19.00
C THR A 98 23.84 8.86 19.61
N PRO A 99 24.40 7.79 19.01
CA PRO A 99 24.31 6.44 19.58
C PRO A 99 25.05 6.31 20.92
#